data_AF-B9EZM6-F1
#
_entry.id   AF-B9EZM6-F1
#
_cell.length_a   1.000
_cell.length_b   1.000
_cell.length_c   1.000
_cell.angle_alpha   90.00
_cell.angle_beta   90.00
_cell.angle_gamma   90.00
#
_symmetry.space_group_name_H-M   'P 1'
#
loop_
_entity.id
_entity.type
_entity.pdbx_description
1 polymer ?
#
loop_
_entity_poly.entity_id
_entity_poly.type
_entity_poly.pdbx_seq_one_letter_code
_entity_poly.pdbx_strand_id
1 'polypeptide(L)'
;MKGYTARLVDEEVELEAHTEVDEQQQQEEARSVRCECCGMAEDCTPGYVRRVRARFEGRLVCGLCAEAVSERRRREPALTVGEAVESHASLCDRFNRTVRLNPTLSLVRSMRDIARTNCLSRHRSARADACAAGGASKQIGRVESCTMPYV
;
A
#
# COMPACT_ATOMS: atom_id res chain seq x y z
N MET A 1 -66.03 26.57 8.49
CA MET A 1 -64.67 27.13 8.51
C MET A 1 -63.75 26.34 9.46
N LYS A 2 -63.49 25.06 9.19
CA LYS A 2 -62.66 24.17 10.07
C LYS A 2 -61.65 23.31 9.28
N GLY A 3 -61.35 23.68 8.03
CA GLY A 3 -60.46 22.90 7.14
C GLY A 3 -59.11 23.56 6.84
N TYR A 4 -58.88 24.79 7.32
CA TYR A 4 -57.65 25.53 7.02
C TYR A 4 -56.50 25.20 7.96
N THR A 5 -56.78 24.77 9.20
CA THR A 5 -55.74 24.45 10.19
C THR A 5 -55.05 23.12 9.91
N ALA A 6 -55.77 22.10 9.42
CA ALA A 6 -55.18 20.78 9.13
C ALA A 6 -54.13 20.82 8.01
N ARG A 7 -54.37 21.60 6.94
CA ARG A 7 -53.42 21.73 5.83
C ARG A 7 -52.10 22.40 6.22
N LEU A 8 -52.13 23.37 7.13
CA LEU A 8 -50.92 24.09 7.54
C LEU A 8 -49.99 23.20 8.36
N VAL A 9 -50.54 22.34 9.24
CA VAL A 9 -49.74 21.37 9.99
C VAL A 9 -49.17 20.27 9.07
N ASP A 10 -49.89 19.86 8.04
CA ASP A 10 -49.35 18.89 7.06
C ASP A 10 -48.20 19.50 6.22
N GLU A 11 -48.30 20.77 5.81
CA GLU A 11 -47.26 21.48 5.04
C GLU A 11 -46.00 21.77 5.88
N GLU A 12 -46.17 22.12 7.16
CA GLU A 12 -45.06 22.33 8.12
C GLU A 12 -44.29 21.02 8.38
N VAL A 13 -45.00 19.89 8.51
CA VAL A 13 -44.39 18.57 8.70
C VAL A 13 -43.63 18.09 7.45
N GLU A 14 -44.12 18.37 6.24
CA GLU A 14 -43.42 18.06 4.99
C GLU A 14 -42.13 18.89 4.81
N LEU A 15 -42.15 20.17 5.19
CA LEU A 15 -40.97 21.04 5.15
C LEU A 15 -39.89 20.62 6.13
N GLU A 16 -40.26 20.26 7.36
CA GLU A 16 -39.32 19.72 8.37
C GLU A 16 -38.70 18.40 7.88
N ALA A 17 -39.51 17.48 7.34
CA ALA A 17 -39.01 16.21 6.80
C ALA A 17 -38.05 16.39 5.60
N HIS A 18 -38.30 17.36 4.71
CA HIS A 18 -37.38 17.64 3.60
C HIS A 18 -36.04 18.20 4.09
N THR A 19 -36.05 19.06 5.12
CA THR A 19 -34.80 19.58 5.69
C THR A 19 -33.97 18.51 6.40
N GLU A 20 -34.60 17.57 7.13
CA GLU A 20 -33.90 16.47 7.78
C GLU A 20 -33.27 15.50 6.77
N VAL A 21 -33.94 15.23 5.65
CA VAL A 21 -33.43 14.35 4.58
C VAL A 21 -32.27 15.01 3.84
N ASP A 22 -32.33 16.31 3.55
CA ASP A 22 -31.23 17.06 2.91
C ASP A 22 -30.00 17.17 3.83
N GLU A 23 -30.18 17.37 5.14
CA GLU A 23 -29.09 17.40 6.12
C GLU A 23 -28.43 16.02 6.30
N GLN A 24 -29.22 14.94 6.27
CA GLN A 24 -28.70 13.58 6.29
C GLN A 24 -27.94 13.22 5.00
N GLN A 25 -28.42 13.68 3.84
CA GLN A 25 -27.73 13.49 2.56
C GLN A 25 -26.39 14.25 2.53
N GLN A 26 -26.31 15.46 3.09
CA GLN A 26 -25.05 16.20 3.23
C GLN A 26 -24.07 15.55 4.23
N GLN A 27 -24.57 14.81 5.22
CA GLN A 27 -23.75 14.02 6.15
C GLN A 27 -23.23 12.70 5.53
N GLU A 28 -23.79 12.25 4.41
CA GLU A 28 -23.33 11.07 3.68
C GLU A 28 -22.54 11.38 2.39
N GLU A 29 -22.50 12.64 1.99
CA GLU A 29 -21.75 13.08 0.81
C GLU A 29 -20.28 12.65 0.88
N ALA A 30 -19.79 12.06 -0.22
CA ALA A 30 -18.43 11.58 -0.32
C ALA A 30 -17.43 12.75 -0.29
N ARG A 31 -16.36 12.59 0.48
CA ARG A 31 -15.29 13.57 0.62
C ARG A 31 -13.97 12.95 0.18
N SER A 32 -13.19 13.71 -0.56
CA SER A 32 -11.85 13.29 -0.95
C SER A 32 -10.92 13.30 0.27
N VAL A 33 -10.36 12.14 0.60
CA VAL A 33 -9.47 11.97 1.75
C VAL A 33 -8.18 11.25 1.33
N ARG A 34 -7.06 11.56 1.99
CA ARG A 34 -5.76 10.96 1.65
C ARG A 34 -5.44 9.79 2.57
N CYS A 35 -5.07 8.67 1.97
CA CYS A 35 -4.55 7.51 2.69
C CYS A 35 -3.21 7.84 3.36
N GLU A 36 -3.11 7.56 4.65
CA GLU A 36 -1.89 7.80 5.44
C GLU A 36 -0.77 6.80 5.17
N CYS A 37 -1.05 5.68 4.49
CA CYS A 37 -0.02 4.72 4.07
C CYS A 37 0.61 5.12 2.73
N CYS A 38 -0.20 5.32 1.69
CA CYS A 38 0.28 5.47 0.31
C CYS A 38 0.12 6.87 -0.28
N GLY A 39 -0.58 7.78 0.40
CA GLY A 39 -0.80 9.16 -0.02
C GLY A 39 -1.84 9.35 -1.14
N MET A 40 -2.43 8.25 -1.64
CA MET A 40 -3.49 8.31 -2.66
C MET A 40 -4.76 8.93 -2.07
N ALA A 41 -5.42 9.77 -2.87
CA ALA A 41 -6.74 10.29 -2.54
C ALA A 41 -7.82 9.27 -2.91
N GLU A 42 -8.81 9.11 -2.05
CA GLU A 42 -9.98 8.26 -2.24
C GLU A 42 -11.23 9.02 -1.78
N ASP A 43 -12.33 8.92 -2.52
CA ASP A 43 -13.59 9.53 -2.13
C ASP A 43 -14.31 8.62 -1.14
N CYS A 44 -14.53 9.14 0.07
CA CYS A 44 -15.04 8.38 1.20
C CYS A 44 -16.25 9.06 1.82
N THR A 45 -17.30 8.30 2.14
CA THR A 45 -18.39 8.83 2.97
C THR A 45 -17.91 9.00 4.42
N PRO A 46 -18.46 9.95 5.19
CA PRO A 46 -18.11 10.13 6.59
C PRO A 46 -18.32 8.86 7.44
N GLY A 47 -19.35 8.07 7.10
CA GLY A 47 -19.58 6.75 7.70
C GLY A 47 -18.42 5.77 7.46
N TYR A 48 -17.88 5.72 6.23
CA TYR A 48 -16.71 4.89 5.93
C TYR A 48 -15.47 5.37 6.70
N VAL A 49 -15.20 6.68 6.72
CA VAL A 49 -14.07 7.26 7.47
C VAL A 49 -14.10 6.85 8.94
N ARG A 50 -15.27 6.92 9.59
CA ARG A 50 -15.43 6.49 10.99
C ARG A 50 -15.06 5.01 11.18
N ARG A 51 -15.56 4.12 10.31
CA ARG A 51 -15.27 2.68 10.39
C ARG A 51 -13.78 2.37 10.18
N VAL A 52 -13.16 3.03 9.21
CA VAL A 52 -11.72 2.87 8.92
C VAL A 52 -10.90 3.31 10.13
N ARG A 53 -11.16 4.51 10.68
CA ARG A 53 -10.44 5.00 11.86
C ARG A 53 -10.62 4.10 13.07
N ALA A 54 -11.82 3.57 13.31
CA ALA A 54 -12.04 2.62 14.41
C ALA A 54 -11.26 1.31 14.22
N ARG A 55 -11.11 0.85 12.97
CA ARG A 55 -10.42 -0.42 12.65
C ARG A 55 -8.90 -0.31 12.64
N PHE A 56 -8.35 0.84 12.28
CA PHE A 56 -6.91 1.04 12.03
C PHE A 56 -6.26 2.04 13.00
N GLU A 57 -6.63 1.98 14.28
CA GLU A 57 -6.02 2.81 15.36
C GLU A 57 -6.04 4.32 15.05
N GLY A 58 -7.17 4.81 14.54
CA GLY A 58 -7.38 6.22 14.20
C GLY A 58 -6.81 6.64 12.84
N ARG A 59 -6.05 5.77 12.16
CA ARG A 59 -5.44 6.05 10.86
C ARG A 59 -6.47 5.92 9.75
N LEU A 60 -6.41 6.83 8.78
CA LEU A 60 -7.18 6.74 7.56
C LEU A 60 -6.41 5.96 6.49
N VAL A 61 -6.95 4.80 6.10
CA VAL A 61 -6.32 3.86 5.17
C VAL A 61 -7.27 3.61 4.01
N CYS A 62 -6.78 3.72 2.77
CA CYS A 62 -7.61 3.43 1.59
C CYS A 62 -7.99 1.95 1.49
N GLY A 63 -9.02 1.62 0.70
CA GLY A 63 -9.52 0.25 0.57
C GLY A 63 -8.43 -0.79 0.25
N LEU A 64 -7.50 -0.46 -0.66
CA LEU A 64 -6.40 -1.37 -1.03
C LEU A 64 -5.37 -1.56 0.10
N CYS A 65 -5.01 -0.49 0.81
CA CYS A 65 -4.10 -0.59 1.94
C CYS A 65 -4.77 -1.28 3.14
N ALA A 66 -6.08 -1.12 3.31
CA ALA A 66 -6.85 -1.78 4.36
C ALA A 66 -6.85 -3.31 4.19
N GLU A 67 -7.00 -3.80 2.95
CA GLU A 67 -6.85 -5.22 2.63
C GLU A 67 -5.42 -5.70 2.83
N ALA A 68 -4.41 -4.95 2.39
CA ALA A 68 -3.01 -5.32 2.57
C ALA A 68 -2.60 -5.45 4.04
N VAL A 69 -3.02 -4.50 4.89
CA VAL A 69 -2.80 -4.54 6.34
C VAL A 69 -3.57 -5.71 6.98
N SER A 70 -4.82 -5.94 6.56
CA SER A 70 -5.61 -7.05 7.06
C SER A 70 -4.98 -8.40 6.71
N GLU A 71 -4.49 -8.57 5.48
CA GLU A 71 -3.80 -9.76 5.02
C GLU A 71 -2.47 -9.99 5.76
N ARG A 72 -1.70 -8.92 6.00
CA ARG A 72 -0.49 -8.97 6.84
C ARG A 72 -0.80 -9.61 8.20
N ARG A 73 -1.87 -9.14 8.86
CA ARG A 73 -2.30 -9.66 10.17
C ARG A 73 -2.87 -11.07 10.12
N ARG A 74 -3.48 -11.48 9.01
CA ARG A 74 -3.90 -12.89 8.82
C ARG A 74 -2.69 -13.82 8.76
N ARG A 75 -1.61 -13.40 8.10
CA ARG A 75 -0.35 -14.17 8.00
C ARG A 75 0.46 -14.15 9.27
N GLU A 76 0.42 -13.03 9.99
CA GLU A 76 1.19 -12.82 11.22
C GLU A 76 0.25 -12.31 12.34
N PRO A 77 -0.53 -13.22 12.97
CA PRO A 77 -1.55 -12.86 13.95
C PRO A 77 -1.00 -12.17 15.21
N ALA A 78 0.30 -12.30 15.48
CA ALA A 78 0.98 -11.65 16.59
C ALA A 78 1.15 -10.13 16.39
N LEU A 79 1.07 -9.62 15.16
CA LEU A 79 1.21 -8.19 14.90
C LEU A 79 -0.01 -7.42 15.40
N THR A 80 0.26 -6.35 16.15
CA THR A 80 -0.75 -5.34 16.45
C THR A 80 -1.22 -4.65 15.17
N VAL A 81 -2.37 -3.98 15.24
CA VAL A 81 -2.89 -3.24 14.08
C VAL A 81 -1.94 -2.10 13.73
N GLY A 82 -1.46 -1.35 14.72
CA GLY A 82 -0.48 -0.28 14.55
C GLY A 82 0.81 -0.73 13.88
N GLU A 83 1.42 -1.83 14.35
CA GLU A 83 2.64 -2.37 13.74
C GLU A 83 2.42 -2.79 12.27
N ALA A 84 1.28 -3.43 11.98
CA ALA A 84 0.94 -3.83 10.62
C ALA A 84 0.73 -2.62 9.71
N VAL A 85 0.07 -1.56 10.19
CA VAL A 85 -0.11 -0.29 9.48
C VAL A 85 1.23 0.40 9.26
N GLU A 86 2.05 0.55 10.29
CA GLU A 86 3.34 1.24 10.23
C GLU A 86 4.31 0.54 9.26
N SER A 87 4.38 -0.78 9.35
CA SER A 87 5.21 -1.55 8.45
C SER A 87 4.68 -1.58 7.01
N HIS A 88 3.37 -1.42 6.79
CA HIS A 88 2.83 -1.20 5.45
C HIS A 88 3.10 0.23 4.95
N ALA A 89 2.96 1.25 5.81
CA ALA A 89 3.23 2.64 5.48
C ALA A 89 4.70 2.85 5.06
N SER A 90 5.66 2.27 5.78
CA SER A 90 7.08 2.28 5.38
C SER A 90 7.34 1.60 4.03
N LEU A 91 6.64 0.51 3.71
CA LEU A 91 6.70 -0.12 2.40
C LEU A 91 6.17 0.82 1.30
N CYS A 92 5.02 1.46 1.55
CA CYS A 92 4.43 2.44 0.65
C CYS A 92 5.32 3.67 0.45
N ASP A 93 5.94 4.21 1.50
CA ASP A 93 6.89 5.33 1.40
C ASP A 93 8.08 4.95 0.51
N ARG A 94 8.68 3.78 0.74
CA ARG A 94 9.76 3.26 -0.12
C ARG A 94 9.30 3.13 -1.57
N PHE A 95 8.14 2.53 -1.81
CA PHE A 95 7.56 2.39 -3.16
C PHE A 95 7.31 3.75 -3.82
N ASN A 96 6.79 4.73 -3.07
CA ASN A 96 6.55 6.07 -3.55
C ASN A 96 7.85 6.77 -3.97
N ARG A 97 8.90 6.68 -3.14
CA ARG A 97 10.22 7.30 -3.39
C ARG A 97 11.06 6.60 -4.47
N THR A 98 10.73 5.36 -4.80
CA THR A 98 11.52 4.56 -5.76
C THR A 98 10.74 4.28 -7.02
N VAL A 99 9.73 3.42 -6.92
CA VAL A 99 8.99 2.90 -8.07
C VAL A 99 8.10 3.97 -8.70
N ARG A 100 7.32 4.69 -7.89
CA ARG A 100 6.42 5.73 -8.45
C ARG A 100 7.17 6.98 -8.90
N LEU A 101 8.16 7.43 -8.13
CA LEU A 101 8.95 8.60 -8.48
C LEU A 101 9.75 8.39 -9.78
N ASN A 102 10.34 7.20 -9.96
CA ASN A 102 11.10 6.90 -11.17
C ASN A 102 11.02 5.41 -11.56
N PRO A 103 9.94 5.00 -12.27
CA PRO A 103 9.72 3.59 -12.60
C PRO A 103 10.81 3.02 -13.50
N THR A 104 11.36 3.81 -14.42
CA THR A 104 12.45 3.40 -15.31
C THR A 104 13.73 3.09 -14.54
N LEU A 105 14.19 3.99 -13.64
CA LEU A 105 15.37 3.70 -12.82
C LEU A 105 15.11 2.55 -11.85
N SER A 106 13.90 2.42 -11.32
CA SER A 106 13.54 1.27 -10.49
C SER A 106 13.68 -0.04 -11.28
N LEU A 107 13.20 -0.09 -12.52
CA LEU A 107 13.34 -1.25 -13.39
C LEU A 107 14.81 -1.56 -13.68
N VAL A 108 15.59 -0.55 -14.07
CA VAL A 108 17.03 -0.73 -14.37
C VAL A 108 17.79 -1.22 -13.14
N ARG A 109 17.47 -0.71 -11.94
CA ARG A 109 18.05 -1.22 -10.68
C ARG A 109 17.69 -2.68 -10.45
N SER A 110 16.43 -3.06 -10.61
CA SER A 110 16.01 -4.46 -10.49
C SER A 110 16.74 -5.37 -11.48
N MET A 111 16.89 -4.96 -12.75
CA MET A 111 17.63 -5.71 -13.76
C MET A 111 19.11 -5.89 -13.38
N ARG A 112 19.73 -4.81 -12.86
CA ARG A 112 21.11 -4.85 -12.36
C ARG A 112 21.24 -5.82 -11.18
N ASP A 113 20.30 -5.80 -10.24
CA ASP A 113 20.34 -6.66 -9.05
C ASP A 113 20.12 -8.13 -9.42
N ILE A 114 19.26 -8.42 -10.40
CA ILE A 114 19.09 -9.76 -10.97
C ILE A 114 20.41 -10.26 -11.59
N ALA A 115 21.04 -9.44 -12.44
CA ALA A 115 22.31 -9.81 -13.07
C ALA A 115 23.41 -10.07 -12.02
N ARG A 116 23.54 -9.18 -11.02
CA ARG A 116 24.47 -9.33 -9.89
C ARG A 116 24.22 -10.61 -9.10
N THR A 117 22.97 -10.86 -8.71
CA THR A 117 22.58 -12.05 -7.95
C THR A 117 22.93 -13.32 -8.72
N ASN A 118 22.62 -13.35 -10.02
CA ASN A 118 22.90 -14.50 -10.87
C ASN A 118 24.42 -14.77 -11.02
N CYS A 119 25.22 -13.71 -11.18
CA CYS A 119 26.68 -13.83 -11.22
C CYS A 119 27.26 -14.36 -9.90
N LEU A 120 26.79 -13.86 -8.75
CA LEU A 120 27.23 -14.34 -7.43
C LEU A 120 26.83 -15.79 -7.18
N SER A 121 25.63 -16.19 -7.58
CA SER A 121 25.17 -17.58 -7.46
C SER A 121 26.00 -18.53 -8.32
N ARG A 122 26.26 -18.19 -9.59
CA ARG A 122 27.15 -18.98 -10.47
C ARG A 122 28.57 -19.11 -9.91
N HIS A 123 29.13 -18.02 -9.39
CA HIS A 123 30.47 -18.06 -8.79
C HIS A 123 30.52 -18.95 -7.53
N ARG A 124 29.46 -18.95 -6.72
CA ARG A 124 29.34 -19.88 -5.57
C ARG A 124 29.24 -21.34 -6.02
N SER A 125 28.42 -21.65 -7.03
CA SER A 125 28.30 -23.00 -7.60
C SER A 125 29.62 -23.47 -8.20
N ALA A 126 30.29 -22.65 -9.01
CA ALA A 126 31.60 -22.99 -9.59
C ALA A 126 32.68 -23.23 -8.52
N ARG A 127 32.64 -22.50 -7.41
CA ARG A 127 33.53 -22.77 -6.25
C ARG A 127 33.16 -24.06 -5.52
N ALA A 128 31.88 -24.36 -5.38
CA ALA A 128 31.41 -25.60 -4.77
C ALA A 128 31.83 -26.83 -5.60
N ASP A 129 31.70 -26.75 -6.93
CA ASP A 129 32.14 -27.80 -7.84
C ASP A 129 33.67 -27.95 -7.82
N ALA A 130 34.42 -26.84 -7.76
CA ALA A 130 35.87 -26.86 -7.64
C ALA A 130 36.37 -27.47 -6.30
N CYS A 131 35.64 -27.28 -5.19
CA CYS A 131 36.01 -27.91 -3.91
C CYS A 131 35.54 -29.37 -3.78
N ALA A 132 34.47 -29.77 -4.47
CA ALA A 132 34.02 -31.16 -4.55
C ALA A 132 34.93 -32.01 -5.45
N ALA A 133 35.51 -31.41 -6.49
CA ALA A 133 36.43 -32.05 -7.43
C ALA A 133 37.88 -32.11 -6.92
N GLY A 134 38.11 -32.40 -5.63
CA GLY A 134 39.44 -32.62 -5.06
C GLY A 134 40.24 -33.68 -5.83
N GLY A 135 41.04 -33.23 -6.80
CA GLY A 135 41.79 -34.07 -7.72
C GLY A 135 42.75 -33.24 -8.56
N ALA A 136 44.01 -33.67 -8.60
CA ALA A 136 45.19 -32.92 -9.01
C ALA A 136 45.18 -32.35 -10.45
N SER A 137 45.76 -31.16 -10.56
CA SER A 137 46.56 -30.63 -11.68
C SER A 137 46.04 -30.74 -13.12
N LYS A 138 45.47 -29.64 -13.63
CA LYS A 138 45.91 -29.00 -14.89
C LYS A 138 45.41 -27.57 -14.95
N GLN A 139 46.29 -26.66 -15.37
CA GLN A 139 46.07 -25.21 -15.39
C GLN A 139 44.76 -24.85 -16.11
N ILE A 140 43.85 -24.20 -15.39
CA ILE A 140 42.73 -23.47 -15.99
C ILE A 140 42.98 -22.00 -15.67
N GLY A 141 43.11 -21.21 -16.73
CA GLY A 141 43.50 -19.81 -16.68
C GLY A 141 42.64 -18.98 -15.72
N ARG A 142 43.31 -18.03 -15.06
CA ARG A 142 42.74 -16.96 -14.25
C ARG A 142 41.63 -16.25 -15.05
N VAL A 143 40.36 -16.48 -14.70
CA VAL A 143 39.26 -15.60 -15.14
C VAL A 143 39.31 -14.31 -14.31
N GLU A 144 40.30 -13.48 -14.61
CA GLU A 144 40.20 -12.06 -14.35
C GLU A 144 39.33 -11.44 -15.44
N SER A 145 38.10 -11.07 -15.08
CA SER A 145 37.65 -9.68 -15.14
C SER A 145 36.12 -9.60 -15.23
N CYS A 146 35.53 -9.00 -14.21
CA CYS A 146 34.58 -7.91 -14.44
C CYS A 146 35.12 -6.71 -13.65
N THR A 147 36.24 -6.13 -14.11
CA THR A 147 36.49 -4.72 -13.84
C THR A 147 35.38 -3.94 -14.50
N MET A 148 34.48 -3.36 -13.71
CA MET A 148 33.54 -2.35 -14.20
C MET A 148 34.36 -1.09 -14.52
N PRO A 149 34.52 -0.66 -15.79
CA PRO A 149 35.04 0.66 -16.04
C PRO A 149 33.93 1.65 -15.66
N TYR A 150 34.09 2.29 -14.51
CA TYR A 150 33.35 3.50 -14.20
C TYR A 150 34.12 4.68 -14.79
N VAL A 151 33.54 5.32 -15.81
CA VAL A 151 33.68 6.75 -16.09
C VAL A 151 32.26 7.30 -16.22
#